data_AF-A0A6P1CWB2-F1
#
_entry.id   AF-A0A6P1CWB2-F1
#
_cell.length_a   1.000
_cell.length_b   1.000
_cell.length_c   1.000
_cell.angle_alpha   90.00
_cell.angle_beta   90.00
_cell.angle_gamma   90.00
#
_symmetry.space_group_name_H-M   'P 1'
#
loop_
_entity.id
_entity.type
_entity.pdbx_description
1 polymer ?
#
loop_
_entity_poly.entity_id
_entity_poly.type
_entity_poly.pdbx_seq_one_letter_code
_entity_poly.pdbx_strand_id
1 'polypeptide(L)'
;GKVTGKGVHRQDERKGGAPDHTVVLPKLAVEALTRLFGEATDPDGPVFANRNGGWMSLANMRRSLRAALPEEMAWVTPYSFRRTVATVVRNGLSPADAQAQLSHAKLSTTEQHYLERHTHGPDARLALERFAGGK
;
A
#
# COMPACT_ATOMS: atom_id res chain seq x y z
N GLY A 1 -3.35 -13.44 9.28
CA GLY A 1 -2.80 -14.61 8.58
C GLY A 1 -3.86 -15.51 8.00
N LYS A 2 -3.49 -16.26 6.96
CA LYS A 2 -4.27 -17.38 6.44
C LYS A 2 -3.41 -18.64 6.56
N VAL A 3 -3.91 -19.64 7.27
CA VAL A 3 -3.32 -20.99 7.35
C VAL A 3 -4.31 -21.94 6.70
N THR A 4 -3.84 -22.85 5.85
CA THR A 4 -4.69 -23.83 5.18
C THR A 4 -5.50 -24.61 6.23
N GLY A 5 -6.81 -24.70 6.04
CA GLY A 5 -7.73 -25.36 6.99
C GLY A 5 -8.14 -24.52 8.21
N LYS A 6 -7.63 -23.30 8.40
CA LYS A 6 -8.02 -22.40 9.50
C LYS A 6 -8.66 -21.10 8.99
N GLY A 7 -9.49 -20.50 9.83
CA GLY A 7 -10.03 -19.16 9.61
C GLY A 7 -8.94 -18.08 9.53
N VAL A 8 -9.31 -16.93 8.97
CA VAL A 8 -8.44 -15.75 8.98
C VAL A 8 -8.33 -15.24 10.43
N HIS A 9 -7.12 -14.88 10.84
CA HIS A 9 -6.80 -14.39 12.18
C HIS A 9 -5.82 -13.21 12.10
N ARG A 10 -5.61 -12.46 13.19
CA ARG A 10 -4.50 -11.48 13.29
C ARG A 10 -3.16 -12.21 13.20
N GLN A 11 -2.20 -11.63 12.50
CA GLN A 11 -0.80 -12.06 12.61
C GLN A 11 -0.07 -10.98 13.37
N ASP A 12 0.54 -11.35 14.50
CA ASP A 12 1.23 -10.42 15.38
C ASP A 12 2.65 -10.13 14.89
N GLU A 13 3.22 -11.06 14.12
CA GLU A 13 4.56 -10.94 13.55
C GLU A 13 4.49 -10.71 12.04
N ARG A 14 5.49 -9.97 11.53
CA ARG A 14 5.68 -9.80 10.09
C ARG A 14 6.49 -10.95 9.51
N LYS A 15 6.35 -11.13 8.19
CA LYS A 15 7.07 -12.14 7.41
C LYS A 15 8.58 -12.07 7.70
N GLY A 16 9.14 -13.20 8.11
CA GLY A 16 10.58 -13.34 8.37
C GLY A 16 11.08 -12.57 9.59
N GLY A 17 10.21 -12.25 10.55
CA GLY A 17 10.60 -11.53 11.77
C GLY A 17 10.95 -10.06 11.54
N ALA A 18 10.45 -9.46 10.45
CA ALA A 18 10.68 -8.05 10.17
C ALA A 18 10.07 -7.17 11.28
N PRO A 19 10.71 -6.04 11.63
CA PRO A 19 10.20 -5.11 12.65
C PRO A 19 8.89 -4.48 12.19
N ASP A 20 8.10 -3.97 13.14
CA ASP A 20 6.82 -3.31 12.86
C ASP A 20 6.95 -2.16 11.84
N HIS A 21 5.90 -1.99 11.04
CA HIS A 21 5.83 -0.91 10.06
C HIS A 21 4.83 0.14 10.50
N THR A 22 5.30 1.35 10.76
CA THR A 22 4.45 2.49 11.12
C THR A 22 4.37 3.46 9.95
N VAL A 23 3.15 3.91 9.64
CA VAL A 23 2.90 4.95 8.64
C VAL A 23 2.10 6.09 9.26
N VAL A 24 2.39 7.31 8.83
CA VAL A 24 1.60 8.49 9.21
C VAL A 24 0.41 8.59 8.26
N LEU A 25 -0.77 8.82 8.82
CA LEU A 25 -2.02 8.83 8.06
C LEU A 25 -2.40 10.26 7.64
N PRO A 26 -2.82 10.48 6.38
CA PRO A 26 -3.42 11.74 5.99
C PRO A 26 -4.79 11.91 6.67
N LYS A 27 -5.26 13.16 6.79
CA LYS A 27 -6.53 13.50 7.44
C LYS A 27 -7.72 12.64 6.97
N LEU A 28 -7.84 12.41 5.66
CA LEU A 28 -8.89 11.55 5.09
C LEU A 28 -8.90 10.13 5.67
N ALA A 29 -7.72 9.52 5.86
CA ALA A 29 -7.62 8.19 6.43
C ALA A 29 -7.93 8.18 7.93
N VAL A 30 -7.49 9.22 8.66
CA VAL A 30 -7.84 9.39 10.08
C VAL A 30 -9.36 9.49 10.24
N GLU A 31 -10.03 10.37 9.48
CA GLU A 31 -11.48 10.54 9.54
C GLU A 31 -12.24 9.24 9.24
N ALA A 32 -11.82 8.51 8.20
CA ALA A 32 -12.43 7.22 7.85
C ALA A 32 -12.26 6.17 8.95
N LEU A 33 -11.06 6.05 9.53
CA LEU A 33 -10.78 5.09 10.60
C LEU A 33 -11.47 5.47 11.92
N THR A 34 -11.54 6.76 12.26
CA THR A 34 -12.27 7.23 13.44
C THR A 34 -13.75 6.90 13.33
N ARG A 35 -14.36 7.07 12.16
CA ARG A 35 -15.74 6.66 11.92
C ARG A 35 -15.91 5.15 12.10
N LEU A 36 -15.06 4.33 11.48
CA LEU A 36 -15.14 2.87 11.60
C LEU A 36 -14.97 2.42 13.05
N PHE A 37 -14.07 3.05 13.80
CA PHE A 37 -13.86 2.75 15.21
C PHE A 37 -15.07 3.14 16.07
N GLY A 38 -15.73 4.26 15.79
CA GLY A 38 -16.97 4.66 16.48
C GLY A 38 -18.16 3.74 16.20
N GLU A 39 -18.16 3.04 15.07
CA GLU A 39 -19.17 2.03 14.70
C GLU A 39 -18.83 0.62 15.23
N ALA A 40 -17.62 0.41 15.79
CA ALA A 40 -17.17 -0.89 16.25
C ALA A 40 -17.84 -1.30 17.57
N THR A 41 -18.31 -2.54 17.65
CA THR A 41 -18.91 -3.10 18.88
C THR A 41 -17.86 -3.59 19.88
N ASP A 42 -16.64 -3.85 19.42
CA ASP A 42 -15.52 -4.36 20.22
C ASP A 42 -14.26 -3.54 19.93
N PRO A 43 -13.71 -2.80 20.93
CA PRO A 43 -12.49 -2.02 20.77
C PRO A 43 -11.25 -2.84 20.40
N ASP A 44 -11.21 -4.12 20.81
CA ASP A 44 -10.11 -5.04 20.51
C ASP A 44 -10.37 -5.85 19.23
N GLY A 45 -11.52 -5.63 18.60
CA GLY A 45 -11.96 -6.27 17.37
C GLY A 45 -11.24 -5.75 16.11
N PRO A 46 -11.44 -6.41 14.96
CA PRO A 46 -10.87 -5.96 13.69
C PRO A 46 -11.54 -4.66 13.23
N VAL A 47 -10.73 -3.65 12.89
CA VAL A 47 -11.20 -2.39 12.26
C VAL A 47 -12.05 -2.66 11.01
N PHE A 48 -11.65 -3.66 10.20
CA PHE A 48 -12.44 -4.16 9.08
C PHE A 48 -13.00 -5.53 9.43
N ALA A 49 -14.17 -5.55 10.05
CA ALA A 49 -14.89 -6.77 10.42
C ALA A 49 -15.67 -7.35 9.23
N ASN A 50 -15.83 -8.68 9.21
CA ASN A 50 -16.85 -9.32 8.38
C ASN A 50 -18.24 -9.17 9.03
N ARG A 51 -19.30 -9.59 8.33
CA ARG A 51 -20.69 -9.47 8.79
C ARG A 51 -20.98 -10.09 10.17
N ASN A 52 -20.15 -11.02 10.65
CA ASN A 52 -20.28 -11.71 11.93
C ASN A 52 -19.33 -11.12 12.99
N GLY A 53 -18.70 -9.97 12.75
CA GLY A 53 -17.74 -9.34 13.68
C GLY A 53 -16.31 -9.89 13.63
N GLY A 54 -16.06 -10.99 12.91
CA GLY A 54 -14.73 -11.61 12.83
C GLY A 54 -13.82 -11.01 11.76
N TRP A 55 -12.59 -11.53 11.65
CA TRP A 55 -11.60 -11.07 10.66
C TRP A 55 -12.11 -11.13 9.22
N MET A 56 -11.92 -10.04 8.47
CA MET A 56 -12.24 -9.99 7.04
C MET A 56 -11.20 -10.75 6.20
N SER A 57 -11.68 -11.59 5.28
CA SER A 57 -10.81 -12.26 4.30
C SER A 57 -10.52 -11.35 3.10
N LEU A 58 -9.39 -11.56 2.43
CA LEU A 58 -9.05 -10.82 1.20
C LEU A 58 -10.11 -11.02 0.09
N ALA A 59 -10.73 -12.19 0.01
CA ALA A 59 -11.80 -12.46 -0.95
C ALA A 59 -13.05 -11.61 -0.66
N ASN A 60 -13.45 -11.51 0.61
CA ASN A 60 -14.58 -10.69 1.04
C ASN A 60 -14.28 -9.19 0.88
N MET A 61 -13.06 -8.76 1.20
CA MET A 61 -12.60 -7.39 0.95
C MET A 61 -12.69 -7.04 -0.54
N ARG A 62 -12.18 -7.90 -1.42
CA ARG A 62 -12.26 -7.69 -2.88
C ARG A 62 -13.69 -7.62 -3.39
N ARG A 63 -14.58 -8.46 -2.86
CA ARG A 63 -16.02 -8.41 -3.18
C ARG A 63 -16.64 -7.09 -2.76
N SER A 64 -16.37 -6.65 -1.52
CA SER A 64 -16.91 -5.40 -0.97
C SER A 64 -16.38 -4.19 -1.76
N LEU A 65 -15.09 -4.19 -2.09
CA LEU A 65 -14.48 -3.16 -2.91
C LEU A 65 -15.13 -3.08 -4.30
N ARG A 66 -15.32 -4.22 -4.97
CA ARG A 66 -15.98 -4.24 -6.28
C ARG A 66 -17.42 -3.72 -6.22
N ALA A 67 -18.15 -4.03 -5.16
CA ALA A 67 -19.51 -3.54 -4.98
C ALA A 67 -19.57 -2.04 -4.68
N ALA A 68 -18.52 -1.46 -4.09
CA ALA A 68 -18.44 -0.03 -3.79
C ALA A 68 -17.91 0.82 -4.95
N LEU A 69 -17.32 0.20 -5.97
CA LEU A 69 -16.77 0.89 -7.14
C LEU A 69 -17.72 0.80 -8.32
N PRO A 70 -17.72 1.81 -9.22
CA PRO A 70 -18.49 1.76 -10.45
C PRO A 70 -17.94 0.69 -11.41
N GLU A 71 -18.75 0.28 -12.39
CA GLU A 71 -18.43 -0.83 -13.29
C GLU A 71 -17.14 -0.60 -14.10
N GLU A 72 -16.90 0.64 -14.55
CA GLU A 72 -15.66 1.04 -15.23
C GLU A 72 -14.39 0.84 -14.38
N MET A 73 -14.53 0.71 -13.06
CA MET A 73 -13.45 0.44 -12.12
C MET A 73 -13.44 -1.01 -11.61
N ALA A 74 -14.15 -1.93 -12.25
CA ALA A 74 -14.20 -3.34 -11.83
C ALA A 74 -12.82 -4.05 -11.83
N TRP A 75 -11.85 -3.51 -12.57
CA TRP A 75 -10.46 -3.98 -12.61
C TRP A 75 -9.64 -3.55 -11.37
N VAL A 76 -10.12 -2.58 -10.59
CA VAL A 76 -9.42 -2.07 -9.40
C VAL A 76 -9.39 -3.15 -8.32
N THR A 77 -8.21 -3.32 -7.73
CA THR A 77 -7.97 -4.24 -6.63
C THR A 77 -7.28 -3.49 -5.48
N PRO A 78 -7.19 -4.07 -4.26
CA PRO A 78 -6.35 -3.51 -3.20
C PRO A 78 -4.90 -3.26 -3.66
N TYR A 79 -4.41 -4.09 -4.58
CA TYR A 79 -3.08 -3.94 -5.16
C TYR A 79 -2.96 -2.69 -6.04
N SER A 80 -4.02 -2.30 -6.76
CA SER A 80 -4.06 -1.07 -7.56
C SER A 80 -3.82 0.16 -6.69
N PHE A 81 -4.49 0.28 -5.55
CA PHE A 81 -4.26 1.39 -4.61
C PHE A 81 -2.82 1.45 -4.10
N ARG A 82 -2.21 0.28 -3.80
CA ARG A 82 -0.82 0.22 -3.34
C ARG A 82 0.16 0.74 -4.40
N ARG A 83 -0.07 0.43 -5.68
CA ARG A 83 0.70 1.01 -6.80
C ARG A 83 0.50 2.52 -6.89
N THR A 84 -0.74 2.99 -6.83
CA THR A 84 -1.04 4.43 -6.87
C THR A 84 -0.33 5.18 -5.76
N VAL A 85 -0.39 4.70 -4.52
CA VAL A 85 0.33 5.30 -3.38
C VAL A 85 1.83 5.35 -3.63
N ALA A 86 2.43 4.25 -4.11
CA ALA A 86 3.86 4.21 -4.40
C ALA A 86 4.29 5.22 -5.45
N THR A 87 3.53 5.31 -6.55
CA THR A 87 3.75 6.29 -7.62
C THR A 87 3.62 7.71 -7.10
N VAL A 88 2.57 8.02 -6.34
CA VAL A 88 2.34 9.37 -5.76
C VAL A 88 3.48 9.76 -4.84
N VAL A 89 3.89 8.88 -3.92
CA VAL A 89 5.00 9.14 -3.00
C VAL A 89 6.32 9.31 -3.74
N ARG A 90 6.62 8.46 -4.72
CA ARG A 90 7.83 8.60 -5.54
C ARG A 90 7.87 9.95 -6.26
N ASN A 91 6.76 10.33 -6.89
CA ASN A 91 6.70 11.55 -7.70
C ASN A 91 6.77 12.82 -6.84
N GLY A 92 6.22 12.78 -5.62
CA GLY A 92 6.27 13.90 -4.68
C GLY A 92 7.55 13.97 -3.85
N LEU A 93 8.21 12.83 -3.62
CA LEU A 93 9.40 12.70 -2.79
C LEU A 93 10.50 11.95 -3.56
N SER A 94 10.73 10.68 -3.26
CA SER A 94 11.76 9.87 -3.92
C SER A 94 11.37 8.39 -4.05
N PRO A 95 12.06 7.62 -4.91
CA PRO A 95 11.92 6.16 -4.96
C PRO A 95 12.21 5.48 -3.62
N ALA A 96 13.18 6.00 -2.84
CA ALA A 96 13.53 5.48 -1.52
C ALA A 96 12.39 5.71 -0.51
N ASP A 97 11.73 6.86 -0.55
CA ASP A 97 10.57 7.14 0.30
C ASP A 97 9.38 6.25 -0.06
N ALA A 98 9.17 5.97 -1.35
CA ALA A 98 8.15 5.02 -1.79
C ALA A 98 8.45 3.59 -1.29
N GLN A 99 9.72 3.16 -1.31
CA GLN A 99 10.13 1.89 -0.72
C GLN A 99 9.88 1.85 0.79
N ALA A 100 10.26 2.91 1.51
CA ALA A 100 10.06 3.02 2.95
C ALA A 100 8.57 2.99 3.31
N GLN A 101 7.74 3.76 2.59
CA GLN A 101 6.28 3.78 2.76
C GLN A 101 5.66 2.39 2.59
N LEU A 102 6.16 1.60 1.64
CA LEU A 102 5.69 0.25 1.37
C LEU A 102 6.35 -0.82 2.25
N SER A 103 7.41 -0.49 2.99
CA SER A 103 8.18 -1.41 3.83
C SER A 103 8.74 -2.61 3.05
N HIS A 104 9.28 -2.37 1.85
CA HIS A 104 9.96 -3.40 1.07
C HIS A 104 11.43 -3.52 1.48
N ALA A 105 11.91 -4.77 1.60
CA ALA A 105 13.30 -5.05 1.95
C ALA A 105 14.31 -4.63 0.86
N LYS A 106 13.87 -4.59 -0.41
CA LYS A 106 14.70 -4.21 -1.55
C LYS A 106 13.99 -3.14 -2.36
N LEU A 107 14.73 -2.10 -2.77
CA LEU A 107 14.24 -1.05 -3.65
C LEU A 107 13.71 -1.62 -4.98
N SER A 108 14.41 -2.61 -5.54
CA SER A 108 14.02 -3.25 -6.80
C SER A 108 12.61 -3.85 -6.77
N THR A 109 12.11 -4.32 -5.62
CA THR A 109 10.73 -4.79 -5.48
C THR A 109 9.74 -3.64 -5.66
N THR A 110 10.01 -2.46 -5.10
CA THR A 110 9.18 -1.26 -5.28
C THR A 110 9.20 -0.83 -6.73
N GLU A 111 10.38 -0.73 -7.35
CA GLU A 111 10.53 -0.29 -8.74
C GLU A 111 9.84 -1.23 -9.73
N GLN A 112 10.00 -2.55 -9.58
CA GLN A 112 9.47 -3.53 -10.53
C GLN A 112 7.94 -3.66 -10.47
N HIS A 113 7.36 -3.58 -9.28
CA HIS A 113 5.99 -4.02 -9.06
C HIS A 113 5.03 -2.88 -8.68
N TYR A 114 5.56 -1.78 -8.15
CA TYR A 114 4.76 -0.75 -7.51
C TYR A 114 4.89 0.62 -8.12
N LEU A 115 5.99 0.90 -8.82
CA LEU A 115 6.20 2.16 -9.51
C LEU A 115 5.73 2.06 -10.96
N GLU A 116 5.09 3.12 -11.45
CA GLU A 116 4.83 3.27 -12.88
C GLU A 116 6.14 3.49 -13.63
N ARG A 117 6.35 2.79 -14.76
CA ARG A 117 7.58 2.92 -15.53
C ARG A 117 7.64 4.31 -16.18
N HIS A 118 8.66 5.09 -15.84
CA HIS A 118 9.02 6.27 -16.63
C HIS A 118 9.94 5.87 -17.77
N THR A 119 9.58 6.29 -18.98
CA THR A 119 10.40 6.12 -20.19
C THR A 119 11.19 7.37 -20.55
N HIS A 120 11.01 8.46 -19.79
CA HIS A 120 11.70 9.73 -19.97
C HIS A 120 12.70 9.92 -18.82
N GLY A 121 13.97 10.15 -19.16
CA GLY A 121 15.01 10.47 -18.19
C GLY A 121 14.93 11.94 -17.74
N PRO A 122 15.62 12.31 -16.65
CA PRO A 122 15.78 13.71 -16.27
C PRO A 122 16.59 14.46 -17.35
N ASP A 123 16.51 15.79 -17.37
CA ASP A 123 17.43 16.59 -18.17
C ASP A 123 18.86 16.42 -17.63
N ALA A 124 19.62 15.54 -18.27
CA ALA A 124 20.97 15.19 -17.88
C ALA A 124 22.04 15.98 -18.63
N ARG A 125 21.66 16.93 -19.51
CA ARG A 125 22.60 17.61 -20.42
C ARG A 125 23.77 18.23 -19.67
N LEU A 126 23.50 19.00 -18.62
CA LEU A 126 24.54 19.66 -17.82
C LEU A 126 25.53 18.66 -17.19
N ALA A 127 25.04 17.53 -16.69
CA ALA A 127 25.90 16.51 -16.08
C ALA A 127 26.77 15.81 -17.13
N LEU A 128 26.18 15.50 -18.29
CA LEU A 128 26.88 14.87 -19.40
C LEU A 128 27.90 15.80 -20.06
N GLU A 129 27.57 17.08 -20.20
CA GLU A 129 28.47 18.12 -20.73
C GLU A 129 29.68 18.33 -19.81
N ARG A 130 29.48 18.33 -18.48
CA ARG A 130 30.59 18.41 -17.52
C ARG A 130 31.54 17.22 -17.64
N PHE A 131 30.99 16.01 -17.71
CA PHE A 131 31.80 14.80 -17.88
C PHE A 131 32.57 14.79 -19.21
N ALA A 132 31.91 15.17 -20.32
CA ALA A 132 32.53 15.23 -21.64
C ALA A 132 33.59 16.34 -21.77
N GLY A 133 33.46 17.43 -21.01
CA GLY A 133 34.34 18.59 -21.04
C GLY A 133 35.68 18.43 -20.31
N GLY A 134 35.99 17.26 -19.72
CA GLY A 134 37.30 16.99 -19.13
C GLY A 134 37.58 17.74 -17.82
N LYS A 135 36.58 17.88 -16.93
CA LYS A 135 36.80 18.26 -15.53
C LYS A 135 36.23 17.21 -14.58
#